data_AF-A0A9P5W854-F1
#
_entry.id   AF-A0A9P5W854-F1
#
_cell.length_a   1.000
_cell.length_b   1.000
_cell.length_c   1.000
_cell.angle_alpha   90.00
_cell.angle_beta   90.00
_cell.angle_gamma   90.00
#
_symmetry.space_group_name_H-M   'P 1'
#
loop_
_entity.id
_entity.type
_entity.pdbx_description
1 polymer ?
#
loop_
_entity_poly.entity_id
_entity_poly.type
_entity_poly.pdbx_seq_one_letter_code
_entity_poly.pdbx_strand_id
1 'polypeptide(L)' 'MSDNEEGPRELTNAILFGHPTTHQRLKAAVWYIVGEICESQKVELNVVITPQLIASLSELVYTQAESLGRDLEMFAK' A
#
# COMPACT_ATOMS: atom_id res chain seq x y z
N MET A 1 -17.86 -4.26 6.38
CA MET A 1 -16.76 -4.76 7.23
C MET A 1 -16.40 -6.14 6.70
N SER A 2 -15.58 -6.23 5.62
CA SER A 2 -14.93 -7.46 5.13
C SER A 2 -13.97 -7.27 3.93
N ASP A 3 -13.71 -6.06 3.42
CA ASP A 3 -12.83 -5.86 2.24
C ASP A 3 -11.37 -5.51 2.61
N ASN A 4 -10.83 -6.04 3.72
CA ASN A 4 -9.47 -5.68 4.20
C ASN A 4 -8.41 -6.78 3.98
N GLU A 5 -8.72 -7.82 3.19
CA GLU A 5 -7.80 -8.93 2.87
C GLU A 5 -7.34 -8.97 1.40
N GLU A 6 -7.65 -7.94 0.60
CA GLU A 6 -7.63 -8.04 -0.87
C GLU A 6 -6.36 -7.55 -1.58
N GLY A 7 -5.39 -6.99 -0.86
CA GLY A 7 -4.16 -6.44 -1.47
C GLY A 7 -3.41 -7.42 -2.38
N PRO A 8 -3.04 -8.64 -1.93
CA PRO A 8 -2.33 -9.60 -2.78
C PRO A 8 -3.22 -10.29 -3.82
N ARG A 9 -4.50 -10.52 -3.48
CA ARG A 9 -5.42 -11.33 -4.30
C ARG A 9 -5.94 -10.55 -5.51
N GLU A 10 -6.24 -9.25 -5.35
CA GLU A 10 -6.63 -8.41 -6.48
C GLU A 10 -5.49 -8.22 -7.48
N LEU A 11 -4.25 -8.07 -7.01
CA LEU A 11 -3.08 -7.94 -7.88
C LEU A 11 -2.78 -9.25 -8.62
N THR A 12 -2.93 -10.38 -7.94
CA THR A 12 -2.79 -11.71 -8.56
C THR A 12 -3.88 -11.92 -9.63
N ASN A 13 -5.13 -11.57 -9.33
CA ASN A 13 -6.24 -11.67 -10.28
C ASN A 13 -6.07 -10.70 -11.45
N ALA A 14 -5.56 -9.48 -11.21
CA ALA A 14 -5.31 -8.49 -12.25
C ALA A 14 -4.14 -8.86 -13.17
N ILE A 15 -3.20 -9.70 -12.74
CA ILE A 15 -2.13 -10.26 -13.60
C ILE A 15 -2.62 -11.50 -14.35
N LEU A 16 -3.46 -12.33 -13.73
CA LEU A 16 -3.96 -13.58 -14.31
C LEU A 16 -5.11 -13.41 -15.31
N PHE A 17 -5.91 -12.34 -15.18
CA PHE A 17 -7.16 -12.16 -15.95
C PHE A 17 -7.25 -10.82 -16.71
N GLY A 18 -6.20 -9.99 -16.69
CA GLY A 18 -6.17 -8.67 -17.33
C GLY A 18 -4.78 -8.03 -17.29
N HIS A 19 -4.65 -6.78 -17.73
CA HIS A 19 -3.49 -5.95 -17.41
C HIS A 19 -3.86 -5.08 -16.20
N PRO A 20 -3.06 -5.05 -15.12
CA PRO A 20 -3.42 -4.28 -13.93
C PRO A 20 -3.47 -2.79 -14.26
N THR A 21 -4.51 -2.11 -13.75
CA THR A 21 -4.66 -0.66 -13.90
C THR A 21 -3.49 0.08 -13.25
N THR A 22 -3.23 1.33 -13.67
CA THR A 22 -2.20 2.16 -13.05
C THR A 22 -2.40 2.27 -11.54
N HIS A 23 -3.65 2.41 -11.10
CA HIS A 23 -4.02 2.44 -9.68
C HIS A 23 -3.58 1.17 -8.93
N GLN A 24 -3.91 -0.01 -9.47
CA GLN A 24 -3.50 -1.28 -8.88
C GLN A 24 -1.96 -1.44 -8.84
N ARG A 25 -1.26 -1.00 -9.89
CA ARG A 25 0.22 -1.03 -9.93
C ARG A 25 0.83 -0.11 -8.86
N LEU A 26 0.27 1.07 -8.66
CA LEU A 26 0.73 2.00 -7.62
C LEU A 26 0.47 1.43 -6.22
N LYS A 27 -0.71 0.86 -5.97
CA LYS A 27 -1.01 0.17 -4.71
C LYS A 27 -0.04 -1.00 -4.45
N ALA A 28 0.29 -1.79 -5.48
CA ALA A 28 1.29 -2.85 -5.38
C ALA A 28 2.68 -2.33 -5.01
N ALA A 29 3.12 -1.23 -5.63
CA ALA A 29 4.40 -0.60 -5.35
C ALA A 29 4.45 -0.06 -3.91
N VAL A 30 3.37 0.60 -3.45
CA VAL A 30 3.26 1.07 -2.07
C VAL A 30 3.32 -0.09 -1.09
N TRP A 31 2.59 -1.17 -1.35
CA TRP A 31 2.60 -2.36 -0.49
C TRP A 31 3.99 -2.98 -0.36
N TYR A 32 4.71 -3.11 -1.48
CA TYR A 32 6.08 -3.61 -1.48
C TYR A 32 7.01 -2.73 -0.62
N ILE A 33 6.99 -1.41 -0.85
CA ILE A 33 7.85 -0.47 -0.13
C ILE A 33 7.52 -0.44 1.37
N VAL A 34 6.23 -0.43 1.73
CA VAL A 34 5.80 -0.48 3.14
C VAL A 34 6.25 -1.79 3.79
N GLY A 35 6.17 -2.92 3.09
CA GLY A 35 6.68 -4.20 3.56
C GLY A 35 8.18 -4.15 3.88
N GLU A 36 9.00 -3.62 2.97
CA GLU A 36 10.44 -3.46 3.17
C GLU A 36 10.76 -2.57 4.38
N ILE A 37 10.04 -1.44 4.51
CA ILE A 37 10.20 -0.53 5.66
C ILE A 37 9.82 -1.24 6.97
N CYS A 38 8.69 -1.94 7.02
CA CYS A 38 8.28 -2.67 8.20
C CYS A 38 9.28 -3.76 8.59
N GLU A 39 9.82 -4.51 7.62
CA GLU A 39 10.82 -5.54 7.91
C GLU A 39 12.12 -4.92 8.43
N SER A 40 12.54 -3.76 7.92
CA SER A 40 13.72 -3.05 8.45
C SER A 40 13.57 -2.61 9.91
N GLN A 41 12.36 -2.21 10.32
CA GLN A 41 12.09 -1.72 11.68
C GLN A 41 11.82 -2.83 12.69
N LYS A 42 11.46 -4.03 12.21
CA LYS A 42 11.11 -5.19 13.03
C LYS A 42 12.16 -5.54 14.09
N VAL A 43 13.45 -5.47 13.71
CA VAL A 43 14.57 -5.80 14.61
C VAL A 43 14.76 -4.71 15.66
N GLU A 44 14.73 -3.44 15.25
CA GLU A 44 14.91 -2.30 16.16
C GLU A 44 13.78 -2.20 17.19
N LEU A 45 12.55 -2.40 16.74
CA LEU A 45 11.37 -2.32 17.60
C LEU A 45 11.09 -3.62 18.38
N ASN A 46 11.78 -4.72 18.04
CA ASN A 46 11.55 -6.05 18.60
C ASN A 46 10.07 -6.48 18.57
N VAL A 47 9.43 -6.30 17.41
CA VAL A 47 8.01 -6.61 17.17
C VAL A 47 7.87 -7.67 16.09
N VAL A 48 6.68 -8.28 16.01
CA VAL A 48 6.29 -9.14 14.88
C VAL A 48 5.40 -8.34 13.94
N ILE A 49 5.79 -8.28 12.67
CA ILE A 49 5.00 -7.63 11.63
C ILE A 49 4.05 -8.66 11.01
N THR A 50 2.76 -8.34 11.00
CA THR A 50 1.73 -9.20 10.39
C THR A 50 1.41 -8.75 8.96
N PRO A 51 0.99 -9.67 8.07
CA PRO A 51 0.54 -9.29 6.72
C PRO A 51 -0.62 -8.29 6.73
N GLN A 52 -1.52 -8.38 7.71
CA GLN A 52 -2.65 -7.47 7.90
C GLN A 52 -2.19 -6.05 8.29
N LEU A 53 -1.13 -5.95 9.09
CA LEU A 53 -0.52 -4.67 9.43
C LEU A 53 0.05 -4.00 8.18
N ILE A 54 0.82 -4.75 7.36
CA ILE A 54 1.38 -4.23 6.11
C ILE A 54 0.25 -3.78 5.17
N ALA A 55 -0.80 -4.59 5.01
CA ALA A 55 -1.94 -4.22 4.17
C ALA A 55 -2.63 -2.92 4.66
N SER A 56 -2.90 -2.81 5.96
CA SER A 56 -3.58 -1.65 6.53
C SER A 56 -2.71 -0.38 6.47
N LEU A 57 -1.41 -0.51 6.73
CA LEU A 57 -0.46 0.61 6.60
C LEU A 57 -0.29 1.05 5.14
N SER A 58 -0.28 0.11 4.20
CA SER A 58 -0.17 0.42 2.77
C SER A 58 -1.37 1.24 2.28
N GLU A 59 -2.58 0.88 2.70
CA GLU A 59 -3.78 1.64 2.34
C GLU A 59 -3.78 3.04 2.97
N LEU A 60 -3.33 3.15 4.23
CA LEU A 60 -3.16 4.44 4.91
C LEU A 60 -2.17 5.34 4.17
N VAL A 61 -0.99 4.81 3.83
CA VAL A 61 0.05 5.56 3.10
C VAL A 61 -0.44 5.98 1.73
N TYR A 62 -1.14 5.09 1.01
CA TYR A 62 -1.71 5.40 -0.29
C TYR A 62 -2.71 6.57 -0.19
N THR A 63 -3.64 6.51 0.77
CA THR A 63 -4.62 7.58 1.01
C THR A 63 -3.95 8.91 1.40
N GLN A 64 -2.90 8.85 2.22
CA GLN A 64 -2.15 10.04 2.62
C GLN A 64 -1.42 10.67 1.44
N ALA A 65 -0.88 9.87 0.51
CA ALA A 65 -0.23 10.35 -0.70
C ALA A 65 -1.22 11.10 -1.61
N GLU A 66 -2.47 10.64 -1.72
CA GLU A 66 -3.50 11.36 -2.48
C GLU A 66 -3.84 12.72 -1.85
N SER A 67 -3.96 12.78 -0.52
CA SER A 67 -4.21 14.06 0.17
C SER A 67 -3.03 15.02 -0.03
N LEU A 68 -1.81 14.52 0.18
CA LEU A 68 -0.60 15.31 0.01
C LEU A 68 -0.47 15.86 -1.41
N GLY A 69 -0.79 15.05 -2.42
CA GLY A 69 -0.78 15.49 -3.82
C GLY A 69 -1.75 16.65 -4.07
N ARG A 70 -2.97 16.58 -3.51
CA ARG A 70 -3.95 17.67 -3.60
C ARG A 70 -3.46 18.94 -2.90
N ASP A 71 -2.87 18.80 -1.71
CA ASP A 71 -2.34 19.92 -0.95
C ASP A 71 -1.19 20.61 -1.70
N LEU A 72 -0.27 19.82 -2.27
CA LEU A 72 0.83 20.35 -3.10
C LEU A 72 0.33 21.06 -4.35
N GLU A 73 -0.71 20.55 -5.01
CA GLU A 73 -1.35 21.23 -6.14
C GLU A 73 -1.97 22.57 -5.71
N MET A 74 -2.61 22.62 -4.54
CA MET A 74 -3.17 23.87 -3.99
C MET A 74 -2.09 24.88 -3.60
N PHE A 75 -0.93 24.44 -3.09
CA PHE A 75 0.18 25.34 -2.77
C PHE A 75 0.91 25.88 -4.01
N ALA A 76 0.87 25.15 -5.13
CA ALA A 76 1.53 25.55 -6.36
C ALA A 76 0.68 26.48 -7.25
N LYS A 77 -0.63 26.57 -7.00
CA LYS A 77 -1.57 27.49 -7.66
C LYS A 77 -1.50 28.89 -7.04
#